data_AF-A0A7X7Q8D7-F1
#
_entry.id   AF-A0A7X7Q8D7-F1
#
_cell.length_a   1.000
_cell.length_b   1.000
_cell.length_c   1.000
_cell.angle_alpha   90.00
_cell.angle_beta   90.00
_cell.angle_gamma   90.00
#
_symmetry.space_group_name_H-M   'P 1'
#
loop_
_entity.id
_entity.type
_entity.pdbx_description
1 polymer ?
#
loop_
_entity_poly.entity_id
_entity_poly.type
_entity_poly.pdbx_seq_one_letter_code
_entity_poly.pdbx_strand_id
1 'polypeptide(L)'
;MSLLRRIFGGDKSEPEQPFDLASKQRGLEELSTAIVELTNRMRADEFPVDNPGWKGRIRDLSTARATADALHGTEFTRQDLYDFTTTVRVLYRGDPPREFAALAAENDRVVRALDALMD
;
A
#
# COMPACT_ATOMS: atom_id res chain seq x y z
N MET A 1 -1.45 -10.18 -50.11
CA MET A 1 -2.70 -9.47 -49.74
C MET A 1 -2.81 -9.45 -48.23
N SER A 2 -2.14 -8.47 -47.62
CA SER A 2 -1.94 -8.30 -46.18
C SER A 2 -2.87 -7.20 -45.65
N LEU A 3 -4.17 -7.48 -45.62
CA LEU A 3 -5.19 -6.53 -45.15
C LEU A 3 -6.17 -7.12 -44.12
N LEU A 4 -6.26 -8.44 -44.00
CA LEU A 4 -7.13 -9.09 -43.01
C LEU A 4 -6.47 -9.33 -41.63
N ARG A 5 -5.16 -9.14 -41.49
CA ARG A 5 -4.44 -9.33 -40.20
C ARG A 5 -4.46 -8.10 -39.29
N ARG A 6 -5.00 -6.96 -39.75
CA ARG A 6 -5.02 -5.69 -38.99
C ARG A 6 -6.36 -5.39 -38.30
N ILE A 7 -7.39 -6.19 -38.56
CA ILE A 7 -8.73 -6.00 -37.98
C ILE A 7 -8.91 -6.84 -36.70
N PHE A 8 -8.22 -7.97 -36.59
CA PHE A 8 -7.97 -8.59 -35.29
C PHE A 8 -6.82 -7.83 -34.66
N GLY A 9 -7.15 -6.73 -33.96
CA GLY A 9 -6.22 -6.05 -33.07
C GLY A 9 -5.51 -7.13 -32.26
N GLY A 10 -4.27 -7.38 -32.64
CA GLY A 10 -3.34 -8.12 -31.82
C GLY A 10 -3.13 -7.24 -30.62
N ASP A 11 -4.00 -7.41 -29.64
CA ASP A 11 -3.71 -7.13 -28.26
C ASP A 11 -2.48 -7.98 -27.98
N LYS A 12 -1.30 -7.40 -28.25
CA LYS A 12 -0.12 -7.77 -27.52
C LYS A 12 -0.42 -7.29 -26.11
N SER A 13 -1.28 -8.02 -25.41
CA SER A 13 -1.27 -8.06 -23.98
C SER A 13 0.19 -8.30 -23.65
N GLU A 14 0.83 -7.28 -23.07
CA GLU A 14 2.15 -7.48 -22.50
C GLU A 14 2.05 -8.74 -21.65
N PRO A 15 2.95 -9.71 -21.83
CA PRO A 15 2.85 -10.96 -21.10
C PRO A 15 2.77 -10.60 -19.61
N GLU A 16 1.64 -10.96 -19.00
CA GLU A 16 1.38 -10.65 -17.60
C GLU A 16 2.56 -11.16 -16.79
N GLN A 17 3.27 -10.26 -16.11
CA GLN A 17 4.47 -10.65 -15.38
C GLN A 17 4.13 -11.76 -14.39
N PRO A 18 4.98 -12.78 -14.24
CA PRO A 18 4.78 -13.81 -13.23
C PRO A 18 4.66 -13.17 -11.84
N PHE A 19 3.70 -13.65 -11.05
CA PHE A 19 3.52 -13.19 -9.68
C PHE A 19 4.65 -13.73 -8.79
N ASP A 20 5.61 -12.87 -8.45
CA ASP A 20 6.71 -13.23 -7.54
C ASP A 20 6.26 -13.12 -6.08
N LEU A 21 5.71 -14.22 -5.55
CA LEU A 21 5.24 -14.32 -4.17
C LEU A 21 6.32 -13.90 -3.15
N ALA A 22 7.57 -14.35 -3.33
CA ALA A 22 8.64 -14.07 -2.38
C ALA A 22 9.00 -12.57 -2.37
N SER A 23 8.97 -11.90 -3.52
CA SER A 23 9.13 -10.46 -3.60
C SER A 23 7.97 -9.72 -2.93
N LYS A 24 6.72 -10.14 -3.18
CA LYS A 24 5.55 -9.51 -2.57
C LYS A 24 5.48 -9.72 -1.06
N GLN A 25 5.95 -10.87 -0.56
CA GLN A 25 6.13 -11.09 0.89
C GLN A 25 7.10 -10.07 1.51
N ARG A 26 8.28 -9.85 0.92
CA ARG A 26 9.20 -8.79 1.39
C ARG A 26 8.57 -7.40 1.34
N GLY A 27 7.75 -7.13 0.31
CA GLY A 27 6.99 -5.88 0.22
C GLY A 27 5.96 -5.69 1.34
N LEU A 28 5.27 -6.77 1.74
CA LEU A 28 4.33 -6.75 2.87
C LEU A 28 5.05 -6.50 4.21
N GLU A 29 6.24 -7.07 4.40
CA GLU A 29 7.09 -6.83 5.58
C GLU A 29 7.54 -5.34 5.64
N GLU A 30 7.97 -4.78 4.51
CA GLU A 30 8.33 -3.36 4.42
C GLU A 30 7.13 -2.45 4.70
N LEU A 31 5.96 -2.77 4.15
CA LEU A 31 4.72 -2.05 4.45
C LEU A 31 4.37 -2.11 5.93
N SER A 32 4.48 -3.29 6.56
CA SER A 32 4.23 -3.46 7.99
C SER A 32 5.15 -2.57 8.82
N THR A 33 6.44 -2.57 8.51
CA THR A 33 7.46 -1.72 9.14
C THR A 33 7.12 -0.24 8.99
N ALA A 34 6.82 0.22 7.77
CA ALA A 34 6.48 1.61 7.50
C ALA A 34 5.22 2.07 8.26
N ILE A 35 4.20 1.21 8.37
CA ILE A 35 2.99 1.51 9.15
C ILE A 35 3.30 1.59 10.66
N VAL A 36 4.18 0.74 11.18
CA VAL A 36 4.61 0.82 12.59
C VAL A 36 5.29 2.17 12.85
N GLU A 37 6.22 2.57 12.00
CA GLU A 37 6.93 3.86 12.13
C GLU A 37 5.94 5.04 12.08
N LEU A 38 5.06 5.06 11.08
CA LEU A 38 4.04 6.11 10.95
C LEU A 38 3.13 6.16 12.18
N THR A 39 2.59 5.02 12.62
CA THR A 39 1.66 5.00 13.77
C THR A 39 2.37 5.31 15.09
N ASN A 40 3.64 4.99 15.25
CA ASN A 40 4.43 5.42 16.40
C ASN A 40 4.64 6.93 16.39
N ARG A 41 5.00 7.48 15.24
CA ARG A 41 5.15 8.92 15.04
C ARG A 41 3.85 9.67 15.32
N MET A 42 2.71 9.17 14.83
CA MET A 42 1.37 9.73 15.08
C MET A 42 0.95 9.71 16.56
N ARG A 43 1.57 8.86 17.38
CA ARG A 43 1.32 8.77 18.83
C ARG A 43 2.24 9.67 19.66
N ALA A 44 3.15 10.41 19.03
CA ALA A 44 4.00 11.38 19.73
C ALA A 44 3.17 12.55 20.29
N ASP A 45 3.65 13.14 21.39
CA ASP A 45 2.93 14.15 22.18
C ASP A 45 2.56 15.43 21.41
N GLU A 46 3.22 15.72 20.29
CA GLU A 46 2.92 16.90 19.46
C GLU A 46 1.66 16.75 18.59
N PHE A 47 1.07 15.55 18.54
CA PHE A 47 -0.14 15.27 17.78
C PHE A 47 -1.39 15.16 18.67
N PRO A 48 -2.59 15.38 18.12
CA PRO A 48 -3.82 15.37 18.89
C PRO A 48 -4.25 13.93 19.21
N VAL A 49 -3.49 13.23 20.06
CA VAL A 49 -3.71 11.82 20.40
C VAL A 49 -5.06 11.55 21.03
N ASP A 50 -5.72 12.56 21.61
CA ASP A 50 -7.08 12.48 22.15
C ASP A 50 -8.21 12.70 21.14
N ASN A 51 -7.91 13.19 19.94
CA ASN A 51 -8.89 13.41 18.89
C ASN A 51 -9.46 12.06 18.37
N PRO A 52 -10.78 11.84 18.38
CA PRO A 52 -11.37 10.58 17.92
C PRO A 52 -11.07 10.25 16.45
N GLY A 53 -11.02 11.25 15.58
CA GLY A 53 -10.66 11.09 14.17
C GLY A 53 -9.19 10.72 13.98
N TRP A 54 -8.29 11.21 14.85
CA TRP A 54 -6.89 10.81 14.87
C TRP A 54 -6.72 9.37 15.36
N LYS A 55 -7.38 9.01 16.48
CA LYS A 55 -7.44 7.64 16.99
C LYS A 55 -7.98 6.67 15.93
N GLY A 56 -9.01 7.09 15.19
CA GLY A 56 -9.57 6.33 14.06
C GLY A 56 -8.53 6.05 12.97
N ARG A 57 -7.77 7.05 12.53
CA ARG A 57 -6.70 6.87 11.51
C ARG A 57 -5.60 5.92 11.99
N ILE A 58 -5.15 6.08 13.24
CA ILE A 58 -4.16 5.16 13.84
C ILE A 58 -4.70 3.72 13.86
N ARG A 59 -5.98 3.55 14.20
CA ARG A 59 -6.63 2.24 14.21
C ARG A 59 -6.70 1.64 12.81
N ASP A 60 -7.14 2.39 11.81
CA ASP A 60 -7.23 1.93 10.41
C ASP A 60 -5.85 1.46 9.91
N LEU A 61 -4.80 2.23 10.16
CA LEU A 61 -3.42 1.85 9.84
C LEU A 61 -2.98 0.60 10.60
N SER A 62 -3.24 0.53 11.91
CA SER A 62 -2.88 -0.64 12.72
C SER A 62 -3.62 -1.92 12.26
N THR A 63 -4.86 -1.79 11.78
CA THR A 63 -5.61 -2.89 11.17
C THR A 63 -5.00 -3.29 9.83
N ALA A 64 -4.66 -2.33 8.96
CA ALA A 64 -3.99 -2.60 7.69
C ALA A 64 -2.66 -3.35 7.89
N ARG A 65 -1.88 -2.97 8.90
CA ARG A 65 -0.67 -3.69 9.30
C ARG A 65 -0.97 -5.14 9.69
N ALA A 66 -1.94 -5.37 10.57
CA ALA A 66 -2.30 -6.72 10.97
C ALA A 66 -2.74 -7.59 9.79
N THR A 67 -3.42 -7.00 8.80
CA THR A 67 -3.76 -7.68 7.55
C THR A 67 -2.53 -7.96 6.69
N ALA A 68 -1.58 -7.03 6.58
CA ALA A 68 -0.31 -7.26 5.89
C ALA A 68 0.49 -8.41 6.53
N ASP A 69 0.61 -8.41 7.87
CA ASP A 69 1.28 -9.46 8.63
C ASP A 69 0.63 -10.84 8.43
N ALA A 70 -0.71 -10.87 8.40
CA ALA A 70 -1.47 -12.10 8.14
C ALA A 70 -1.25 -12.61 6.71
N LEU A 71 -1.34 -11.73 5.71
CA LEU A 71 -1.15 -12.09 4.30
C LEU A 71 0.29 -12.55 4.02
N HIS A 72 1.27 -11.91 4.65
CA HIS A 72 2.68 -12.30 4.56
C HIS A 72 2.91 -13.76 4.99
N GLY A 73 2.17 -14.21 6.02
CA GLY A 73 2.27 -15.57 6.58
C GLY A 73 1.57 -16.67 5.76
N THR A 74 0.97 -16.35 4.61
CA THR A 74 0.25 -17.31 3.77
C THR A 74 0.80 -17.35 2.35
N GLU A 75 0.37 -18.35 1.57
CA GLU A 75 0.36 -18.22 0.12
C GLU A 75 -0.81 -17.30 -0.28
N PHE A 76 -0.61 -16.44 -1.27
CA PHE A 76 -1.63 -15.52 -1.74
C PHE A 76 -1.45 -15.24 -3.23
N THR A 77 -2.53 -14.75 -3.85
CA THR A 77 -2.58 -14.41 -5.25
C THR A 77 -2.40 -12.90 -5.47
N ARG A 78 -2.22 -12.50 -6.73
CA ARG A 78 -2.28 -11.10 -7.14
C ARG A 78 -3.61 -10.44 -6.75
N GLN A 79 -4.73 -11.16 -6.85
CA GLN A 79 -6.04 -10.62 -6.50
C GLN A 79 -6.14 -10.35 -4.99
N ASP A 80 -5.65 -11.26 -4.15
CA ASP A 80 -5.65 -11.06 -2.69
C ASP A 80 -4.84 -9.82 -2.30
N LEU A 81 -3.68 -9.62 -2.96
CA LEU A 81 -2.84 -8.45 -2.74
C LEU A 81 -3.52 -7.15 -3.23
N TYR A 82 -4.18 -7.20 -4.40
CA TYR A 82 -4.96 -6.08 -4.91
C TYR A 82 -6.11 -5.71 -3.95
N ASP A 83 -6.89 -6.70 -3.52
CA ASP A 83 -8.00 -6.51 -2.59
C ASP A 83 -7.49 -5.89 -1.29
N PHE A 84 -6.40 -6.40 -0.73
CA PHE A 84 -5.78 -5.85 0.46
C PHE A 84 -5.35 -4.38 0.26
N THR A 85 -4.55 -4.08 -0.76
CA THR A 85 -3.97 -2.73 -0.95
C THR A 85 -5.03 -1.65 -1.12
N THR A 86 -6.19 -1.97 -1.71
CA THR A 86 -7.32 -1.02 -1.83
C THR A 86 -7.96 -0.65 -0.48
N THR A 87 -7.75 -1.45 0.56
CA THR A 87 -8.27 -1.17 1.91
C THR A 87 -7.37 -0.24 2.73
N VAL A 88 -6.11 -0.05 2.33
CA VAL A 88 -5.13 0.70 3.11
C VAL A 88 -5.36 2.21 2.96
N ARG A 89 -5.71 2.88 4.07
CA ARG A 89 -5.98 4.32 4.12
C ARG A 89 -4.77 5.09 4.64
N VAL A 90 -3.95 5.59 3.72
CA VAL A 90 -2.87 6.54 4.03
C VAL A 90 -3.43 7.90 4.44
N LEU A 91 -2.63 8.73 5.09
CA LEU A 91 -3.09 10.05 5.55
C LEU A 91 -3.34 11.01 4.38
N TYR A 92 -2.47 10.94 3.37
CA TYR A 92 -2.58 11.65 2.11
C TYR A 92 -1.76 10.93 1.02
N ARG A 93 -1.98 11.33 -0.25
CA ARG A 93 -1.11 11.03 -1.39
C ARG A 93 -0.74 12.33 -2.09
N GLY A 94 0.48 12.44 -2.64
CA GLY A 94 0.97 13.67 -3.27
C GLY A 94 1.51 14.67 -2.25
N ASP A 95 1.22 15.95 -2.41
CA ASP A 95 1.72 17.00 -1.52
C ASP A 95 1.07 16.91 -0.13
N PRO A 96 1.85 17.00 0.97
CA PRO A 96 1.33 16.90 2.33
C PRO A 96 0.46 18.11 2.69
N PRO A 97 -0.79 17.89 3.14
CA PRO A 97 -1.56 18.92 3.84
C PRO A 97 -0.80 19.43 5.07
N ARG A 98 -0.99 20.70 5.45
CA ARG A 98 -0.28 21.36 6.56
C ARG A 98 -0.32 20.54 7.87
N GLU A 99 -1.46 19.93 8.16
CA GLU A 99 -1.68 19.11 9.36
C GLU A 99 -0.88 17.79 9.38
N PHE A 100 -0.39 17.32 8.24
CA PHE A 100 0.41 16.10 8.10
C PHE A 100 1.86 16.35 7.69
N ALA A 101 2.29 17.62 7.54
CA ALA A 101 3.65 17.95 7.09
C ALA A 101 4.75 17.33 7.98
N ALA A 102 4.51 17.24 9.29
CA ALA A 102 5.44 16.63 10.25
C ALA A 102 5.46 15.08 10.23
N LEU A 103 4.59 14.45 9.43
CA LEU A 103 4.49 13.00 9.19
C LEU A 103 4.88 12.62 7.76
N ALA A 104 5.39 13.58 6.98
CA ALA A 104 5.47 13.40 5.55
C ALA A 104 6.41 12.25 5.16
N ALA A 105 7.57 12.18 5.80
CA ALA A 105 8.56 11.14 5.52
C ALA A 105 8.00 9.73 5.75
N GLU A 106 7.30 9.52 6.88
CA GLU A 106 6.72 8.24 7.26
C GLU A 106 5.51 7.88 6.39
N ASN A 107 4.61 8.85 6.11
CA ASN A 107 3.47 8.62 5.22
C ASN A 107 3.93 8.29 3.79
N ASP A 108 4.92 9.02 3.26
CA ASP A 108 5.46 8.76 1.93
C ASP A 108 6.14 7.39 1.86
N ARG A 109 6.74 6.89 2.95
CA ARG A 109 7.26 5.53 3.01
C ARG A 109 6.15 4.48 2.88
N VAL A 110 5.03 4.67 3.59
CA VAL A 110 3.86 3.79 3.45
C VAL A 110 3.32 3.82 2.01
N VAL A 111 3.21 5.00 1.40
CA VAL A 111 2.75 5.15 0.01
C VAL A 111 3.69 4.42 -0.96
N ARG A 112 5.00 4.63 -0.85
CA ARG A 112 5.99 3.93 -1.70
C ARG A 112 5.95 2.42 -1.52
N ALA A 113 5.78 1.92 -0.30
CA ALA A 113 5.66 0.49 -0.03
C ALA A 113 4.38 -0.10 -0.66
N LEU A 114 3.26 0.63 -0.62
CA LEU A 114 2.01 0.23 -1.28
C LEU A 114 2.15 0.20 -2.80
N ASP A 115 2.76 1.22 -3.39
CA ASP A 115 2.92 1.33 -4.83
C ASP A 115 3.83 0.19 -5.35
N ALA A 116 4.93 -0.12 -4.64
CA ALA A 116 5.82 -1.25 -4.96
C ALA A 116 5.16 -2.64 -4.87
N LEU A 117 4.10 -2.79 -4.06
CA LEU A 117 3.31 -4.02 -4.03
C LEU A 117 2.46 -4.19 -5.31
N MET A 118 2.12 -3.09 -5.97
CA MET A 118 1.25 -3.04 -7.14
C MET A 118 1.98 -3.03 -8.48
N ASP A 119 3.29 -2.72 -8.46
CA ASP A 119 4.21 -2.83 -9.62
C ASP A 119 4.39 -4.28 -10.10
#